data_AF-A0A7K0LQM2-F1
#
_entry.id   AF-A0A7K0LQM2-F1
#
_cell.length_a   1.000
_cell.length_b   1.000
_cell.length_c   1.000
_cell.angle_alpha   90.00
_cell.angle_beta   90.00
_cell.angle_gamma   90.00
#
_symmetry.space_group_name_H-M   'P 1'
#
loop_
_entity.id
_entity.type
_entity.pdbx_description
1 polymer ?
#
loop_
_entity_poly.entity_id
_entity_poly.type
_entity_poly.pdbx_seq_one_letter_code
_entity_poly.pdbx_strand_id
1 'polypeptide(L)'
;MINVGDTVPDIAVRIMREGKPAQVPMSELLGEGRAVLFGLPGAFTPGCSKQHLPGFIENAAALSSAGVDVILCLSVNDVFVMHAWGEVQGVGESIVM
;
A
#
# COMPACT_ATOMS: atom_id res chain seq x y z
N MET A 1 -14.49 3.46 13.98
CA MET A 1 -13.10 3.85 14.33
C MET A 1 -12.43 2.61 14.87
N ILE A 2 -11.23 2.28 14.39
CA ILE A 2 -10.43 1.10 14.79
C ILE A 2 -9.47 1.54 15.90
N ASN A 3 -9.20 0.67 16.86
CA ASN A 3 -8.27 0.87 17.97
C ASN A 3 -7.14 -0.17 17.95
N VAL A 4 -6.10 0.07 18.76
CA VAL A 4 -5.03 -0.92 18.97
C VAL A 4 -5.62 -2.18 19.58
N GLY A 5 -5.35 -3.32 18.95
CA GLY A 5 -5.90 -4.62 19.33
C GLY A 5 -7.12 -5.04 18.50
N ASP A 6 -7.76 -4.12 17.78
CA ASP A 6 -8.84 -4.46 16.87
C ASP A 6 -8.28 -5.14 15.61
N THR A 7 -9.05 -6.09 15.08
CA THR A 7 -8.75 -6.68 13.77
C THR A 7 -9.03 -5.64 12.67
N VAL A 8 -8.14 -5.56 11.69
CA VAL A 8 -8.35 -4.71 10.51
C VAL A 8 -9.60 -5.20 9.76
N PRO A 9 -10.54 -4.31 9.39
CA PRO A 9 -11.74 -4.70 8.65
C PRO A 9 -11.39 -5.42 7.35
N ASP A 10 -11.95 -6.62 7.16
CA ASP A 10 -11.75 -7.39 5.94
C ASP A 10 -12.71 -6.93 4.85
N ILE A 11 -12.34 -5.84 4.18
CA ILE A 11 -13.07 -5.30 3.03
C ILE A 11 -12.33 -5.62 1.74
N ALA A 12 -13.09 -5.77 0.67
CA ALA A 12 -12.52 -5.96 -0.65
C ALA A 12 -11.97 -4.63 -1.21
N VAL A 13 -10.67 -4.60 -1.48
CA VAL A 13 -9.97 -3.49 -2.12
C VAL A 13 -9.62 -3.83 -3.57
N ARG A 14 -9.19 -2.83 -4.36
CA ARG A 14 -8.83 -3.02 -5.77
C ARG A 14 -7.34 -2.75 -5.97
N ILE A 15 -6.62 -3.70 -6.55
CA ILE A 15 -5.21 -3.58 -6.92
C ILE A 15 -5.01 -3.97 -8.39
N MET A 16 -3.87 -3.58 -8.97
CA MET A 16 -3.45 -4.14 -10.26
C MET A 16 -2.75 -5.48 -10.02
N ARG A 17 -3.32 -6.57 -10.54
CA ARG A 17 -2.72 -7.91 -10.54
C ARG A 17 -2.55 -8.38 -11.97
N GLU A 18 -1.32 -8.70 -12.38
CA GLU A 18 -1.02 -9.15 -13.74
C GLU A 18 -1.55 -8.20 -14.84
N GLY A 19 -1.43 -6.89 -14.60
CA GLY A 19 -1.89 -5.86 -15.54
C GLY A 19 -3.41 -5.69 -15.62
N LYS A 20 -4.18 -6.30 -14.71
CA LYS A 20 -5.64 -6.18 -14.66
C LYS A 20 -6.11 -5.71 -13.28
N PRO A 21 -7.15 -4.88 -13.21
CA PRO A 21 -7.86 -4.61 -11.96
C PRO A 21 -8.39 -5.91 -11.35
N ALA A 22 -8.00 -6.17 -10.11
CA ALA A 22 -8.50 -7.29 -9.33
C ALA A 22 -9.11 -6.76 -8.03
N GLN A 23 -10.24 -7.35 -7.63
CA GLN A 23 -10.83 -7.11 -6.32
C GLN A 23 -10.37 -8.23 -5.38
N VAL A 24 -9.71 -7.85 -4.29
CA VAL A 24 -9.08 -8.77 -3.34
C VAL A 24 -9.45 -8.39 -1.91
N PRO A 25 -9.74 -9.35 -1.03
CA PRO A 25 -9.99 -9.07 0.38
C PRO A 25 -8.71 -8.53 1.04
N MET A 26 -8.87 -7.60 1.98
CA MET A 26 -7.75 -7.00 2.72
C MET A 26 -6.94 -8.06 3.46
N SER A 27 -7.61 -9.10 3.98
CA SER A 27 -6.95 -10.23 4.65
C SER A 27 -5.95 -10.97 3.76
N GLU A 28 -6.24 -11.14 2.46
CA GLU A 28 -5.30 -11.76 1.51
C GLU A 28 -4.04 -10.92 1.34
N LEU A 29 -4.19 -9.59 1.33
CA LEU A 29 -3.08 -8.67 1.13
C LEU A 29 -2.22 -8.47 2.38
N LEU A 30 -2.84 -8.45 3.56
CA LEU A 30 -2.13 -8.38 4.83
C LEU A 30 -1.39 -9.69 5.15
N GLY A 31 -1.91 -10.82 4.67
CA GLY A 31 -1.35 -12.14 4.93
C GLY A 31 -1.40 -12.53 6.40
N GLU A 32 -0.60 -13.53 6.76
CA GLU A 32 -0.48 -14.03 8.15
C GLU A 32 0.69 -13.39 8.93
N GLY A 33 1.51 -12.62 8.21
CA GLY A 33 2.75 -12.02 8.71
C GLY A 33 2.56 -10.62 9.28
N ARG A 34 3.67 -9.90 9.40
CA ARG A 34 3.66 -8.51 9.85
C ARG A 34 3.52 -7.58 8.66
N ALA A 35 2.41 -6.86 8.60
CA ALA A 35 2.14 -5.87 7.57
C ALA A 35 2.37 -4.43 8.07
N VAL A 36 2.79 -3.55 7.15
CA VAL A 36 2.70 -2.09 7.28
C VAL A 36 1.65 -1.59 6.30
N LEU A 37 0.52 -1.10 6.81
CA LEU A 37 -0.52 -0.46 6.02
C LEU A 37 -0.55 1.03 6.34
N PHE A 38 -0.41 1.87 5.31
CA PHE A 38 -0.57 3.32 5.44
C PHE A 38 -1.55 3.86 4.40
N GLY A 39 -2.29 4.89 4.78
CA GLY A 39 -3.27 5.54 3.92
C GLY A 39 -2.86 6.97 3.61
N LEU A 40 -3.23 7.46 2.43
CA LEU A 40 -3.01 8.85 2.04
C LEU A 40 -4.24 9.48 1.39
N PRO A 41 -4.37 10.83 1.42
CA PRO A 41 -5.54 11.50 0.85
C PRO A 41 -5.70 11.33 -0.67
N GLY A 42 -4.59 11.30 -1.41
CA GLY A 42 -4.65 11.12 -2.86
C GLY A 42 -3.29 11.04 -3.55
N ALA A 43 -3.22 10.18 -4.57
CA ALA A 43 -2.13 10.07 -5.52
C ALA A 43 -1.84 11.43 -6.20
N PHE A 44 -0.59 11.66 -6.59
CA PHE A 44 -0.11 12.90 -7.22
C PHE A 44 -0.24 14.20 -6.39
N THR A 45 -0.72 14.14 -5.15
CA THR A 45 -0.76 15.32 -4.28
C THR A 45 0.63 15.64 -3.70
N PRO A 46 0.97 16.92 -3.42
CA PRO A 46 2.34 17.32 -3.12
C PRO A 46 2.96 16.64 -1.89
N GLY A 47 2.24 16.56 -0.76
CA GLY A 47 2.77 15.93 0.45
C GLY A 47 2.95 14.42 0.30
N CYS A 48 2.00 13.78 -0.39
CA CYS A 48 2.03 12.33 -0.63
C CYS A 48 3.19 11.92 -1.54
N SER A 49 3.41 12.69 -2.61
CA SER A 49 4.40 12.37 -3.66
C SER A 49 5.82 12.84 -3.34
N LYS A 50 6.01 13.79 -2.42
CA LYS A 50 7.35 14.33 -2.11
C LYS A 50 7.98 13.72 -0.85
N GLN A 51 7.16 13.21 0.07
CA GLN A 51 7.64 12.83 1.40
C GLN A 51 7.01 11.53 1.89
N HIS A 52 5.68 11.41 1.86
CA HIS A 52 5.00 10.30 2.52
C HIS A 52 5.33 8.94 1.91
N LEU A 53 4.98 8.72 0.63
CA LEU A 53 5.30 7.46 -0.06
C LEU A 53 6.81 7.25 -0.23
N PRO A 54 7.61 8.25 -0.68
CA PRO A 54 9.06 8.08 -0.81
C PRO A 54 9.75 7.60 0.47
N GLY A 55 9.33 8.07 1.64
CA GLY A 55 9.88 7.61 2.91
C GLY A 55 9.70 6.11 3.15
N PHE A 56 8.58 5.52 2.73
CA PHE A 56 8.38 4.06 2.80
C PHE A 56 9.20 3.31 1.75
N ILE A 57 9.36 3.86 0.54
CA ILE A 57 10.22 3.26 -0.50
C ILE A 57 11.67 3.19 0.00
N GLU A 58 12.20 4.29 0.52
CA GLU A 58 13.58 4.37 1.04
C GLU A 58 13.83 3.41 2.21
N ASN A 59 12.80 3.15 3.04
CA ASN A 59 12.90 2.30 4.22
C ASN A 59 12.41 0.86 4.00
N ALA A 60 11.97 0.48 2.79
CA ALA A 60 11.37 -0.82 2.54
C ALA A 60 12.29 -1.99 2.94
N ALA A 61 13.60 -1.89 2.62
CA ALA A 61 14.58 -2.90 2.99
C ALA A 61 14.81 -3.00 4.52
N ALA A 62 14.81 -1.86 5.22
CA ALA A 62 14.96 -1.83 6.67
C ALA A 62 13.72 -2.40 7.37
N LEU A 63 12.52 -2.09 6.86
CA LEU A 63 11.27 -2.67 7.34
C LEU A 63 11.23 -4.18 7.13
N SER A 64 11.63 -4.66 5.95
CA SER A 64 11.74 -6.09 5.66
C SER A 64 12.74 -6.78 6.60
N SER A 65 13.91 -6.17 6.83
CA SER A 65 14.91 -6.68 7.78
C SER A 65 14.40 -6.71 9.23
N ALA A 66 13.43 -5.86 9.57
CA ALA A 66 12.74 -5.84 10.87
C ALA A 66 11.55 -6.83 10.93
N GLY A 67 11.40 -7.69 9.92
CA GLY A 67 10.38 -8.72 9.84
C GLY A 67 9.03 -8.23 9.32
N VAL A 68 8.99 -7.16 8.52
CA VAL A 68 7.77 -6.77 7.78
C VAL A 68 7.71 -7.54 6.47
N ASP A 69 6.63 -8.30 6.27
CA ASP A 69 6.43 -9.14 5.10
C ASP A 69 5.79 -8.37 3.93
N VAL A 70 4.96 -7.38 4.23
CA VAL A 70 4.23 -6.60 3.23
C VAL A 70 4.08 -5.13 3.64
N ILE A 71 4.22 -4.23 2.66
CA ILE A 71 3.95 -2.80 2.81
C ILE A 71 2.83 -2.44 1.83
N LEU A 72 1.79 -1.75 2.31
CA LEU A 72 0.61 -1.39 1.52
C LEU A 72 0.32 0.10 1.62
N CYS A 73 0.08 0.73 0.47
CA CYS A 73 -0.30 2.12 0.33
C CYS A 73 -1.76 2.22 -0.13
N LEU A 74 -2.67 2.65 0.75
CA LEU A 74 -4.08 2.79 0.44
C LEU A 74 -4.47 4.24 0.12
N SER A 75 -5.33 4.43 -0.88
CA SER A 75 -5.96 5.71 -1.20
C SER A 75 -7.40 5.52 -1.66
N VAL A 76 -8.17 6.60 -1.69
CA VAL A 76 -9.52 6.62 -2.28
C VAL A 76 -9.52 6.74 -3.80
N ASN A 77 -8.35 6.88 -4.43
CA ASN A 77 -8.20 6.85 -5.88
C ASN A 77 -8.59 5.48 -6.46
N ASP A 78 -8.96 5.46 -7.75
CA ASP A 78 -9.11 4.21 -8.45
C ASP A 78 -7.75 3.54 -8.72
N VAL A 79 -7.83 2.24 -9.01
CA VAL A 79 -6.69 1.35 -9.17
C VAL A 79 -5.76 1.73 -10.35
N PHE A 80 -6.30 2.35 -11.41
CA PHE A 80 -5.48 2.77 -12.55
C PHE A 80 -4.64 3.99 -12.19
N VAL A 81 -5.22 4.94 -11.45
CA VAL A 81 -4.50 6.11 -10.94
C VAL A 81 -3.43 5.69 -9.93
N MET A 82 -3.75 4.79 -9.00
CA MET A 82 -2.76 4.28 -8.04
C MET A 82 -1.61 3.55 -8.72
N HIS A 83 -1.90 2.73 -9.73
CA HIS A 83 -0.89 2.03 -10.52
C HIS A 83 0.05 2.99 -11.26
N ALA A 84 -0.51 3.91 -12.05
CA ALA A 84 0.28 4.89 -12.80
C ALA A 84 1.12 5.78 -11.87
N TRP A 85 0.57 6.14 -10.71
CA TRP A 85 1.31 6.89 -9.69
C TRP A 85 2.47 6.08 -9.11
N GLY A 86 2.25 4.80 -8.79
CA GLY A 86 3.31 3.90 -8.32
C GLY A 86 4.44 3.73 -9.33
N GLU A 87 4.13 3.66 -10.63
CA GLU A 87 5.14 3.64 -11.70
C GLU A 87 5.96 4.93 -11.72
N VAL A 88 5.30 6.10 -11.67
CA VAL A 88 5.98 7.42 -11.66
C VAL A 88 6.86 7.59 -10.41
N GLN A 89 6.44 7.02 -9.28
CA GLN A 89 7.18 7.08 -8.01
C GLN A 89 8.30 6.03 -7.91
N GLY A 90 8.38 5.10 -8.87
CA GLY A 90 9.40 4.06 -8.89
C GLY A 90 9.25 3.04 -7.76
N VAL A 91 8.01 2.73 -7.37
CA VAL A 91 7.70 1.84 -6.23
C VAL A 91 8.16 0.40 -6.48
N GLY A 92 8.17 -0.05 -7.74
CA GLY A 92 8.53 -1.41 -8.10
C GLY A 92 7.63 -2.44 -7.41
N GLU A 93 8.24 -3.48 -6.85
CA GLU A 93 7.55 -4.54 -6.09
C GLU A 93 7.63 -4.34 -4.57
N SER A 94 8.22 -3.23 -4.11
CA SER A 94 8.48 -3.00 -2.68
C SER A 94 7.24 -2.62 -1.87
N ILE A 95 6.20 -2.08 -2.52
CA ILE A 95 4.95 -1.66 -1.88
C ILE A 95 3.78 -2.01 -2.79
N VAL A 96 2.71 -2.55 -2.20
CA VAL A 96 1.43 -2.78 -2.89
C VAL A 96 0.66 -1.47 -2.96
N MET A 97 0.24 -1.08 -4.17
CA MET A 97 -0.43 0.19 -4.48
C MET A 97 -1.94 0.03 -4.71
#